data_AF-A0A348NNU2-F1
#
_entry.id   AF-A0A348NNU2-F1
#
_cell.length_a   1.000
_cell.length_b   1.000
_cell.length_c   1.000
_cell.angle_alpha   90.00
_cell.angle_beta   90.00
_cell.angle_gamma   90.00
#
_symmetry.space_group_name_H-M   'P 1'
#
loop_
_entity.id
_entity.type
_entity.pdbx_description
1 polymer ?
#
loop_
_entity_poly.entity_id
_entity_poly.type
_entity_poly.pdbx_seq_one_letter_code
_entity_poly.pdbx_strand_id
1 'polypeptide(L)'
;MTPQQQMTYANALQIIKQGQSDIRSGENLQAQRPTTLNPNKDLKPLYERGELMVKQGQAKVRLAQQQMIELLTAVQDQQINNQAVTAEKYSFELIEQTYQIAIEQAAMQTLENCRNAGYTNIFYDGLYIITELQSSKALPEVHNATYDTFIQADGTQFTVKVPLSLKLVKDETTAEYTFRYDNESVFEGEKVALLAIEVIAPGSGSEALLSVRGLDLNTQRLISSVLFYIADASQVLSPTAAAPIIGVESTTEALNTPTATAVVTPPRTVPVSVIVNDSNQLIEKLSGLANPYFFETVTTGNSTAQSVLIADLIKDTLLNNSALLLVESDYIQRSYLGTEALSSSATATLTITSNADNDYTMIAEAHENDRSLEIGTVTLHF
;
A
#
# COMPACT_ATOMS: atom_id res chain seq x y z
N MET A 1 -15.49 10.27 -14.94
CA MET A 1 -16.87 10.51 -15.43
C MET A 1 -17.63 9.19 -15.48
N THR A 2 -18.87 9.16 -14.99
CA THR A 2 -19.81 8.05 -15.18
C THR A 2 -20.29 7.97 -16.64
N PRO A 3 -20.84 6.84 -17.11
CA PRO A 3 -21.41 6.73 -18.46
C PRO A 3 -22.47 7.81 -18.75
N GLN A 4 -23.26 8.17 -17.74
CA GLN A 4 -24.25 9.24 -17.86
C GLN A 4 -23.59 10.62 -18.02
N GLN A 5 -22.55 10.93 -17.24
CA GLN A 5 -21.79 12.17 -17.39
C GLN A 5 -21.12 12.26 -18.78
N GLN A 6 -20.56 11.16 -19.29
CA GLN A 6 -20.00 11.09 -20.64
C GLN A 6 -21.05 11.37 -21.72
N MET A 7 -22.25 10.80 -21.57
CA MET A 7 -23.36 11.04 -22.49
C MET A 7 -23.81 12.52 -22.47
N THR A 8 -23.92 13.13 -21.28
CA THR A 8 -24.26 14.55 -21.13
C THR A 8 -23.21 15.44 -21.80
N TYR A 9 -21.92 15.15 -21.60
CA TYR A 9 -20.82 15.86 -22.24
C TYR A 9 -20.89 15.75 -23.77
N ALA A 10 -21.10 14.54 -24.31
CA ALA A 10 -21.22 14.30 -25.74
C ALA A 10 -22.43 15.04 -26.36
N ASN A 11 -23.55 15.10 -25.64
CA ASN A 11 -24.74 15.85 -26.07
C ASN A 11 -24.47 17.37 -26.11
N ALA A 12 -23.85 17.92 -25.06
CA ALA A 12 -23.45 19.32 -25.05
C ALA A 12 -22.54 19.68 -26.24
N LEU A 13 -21.56 18.84 -26.56
CA LEU A 13 -20.70 19.00 -27.74
C LEU A 13 -21.52 18.99 -29.05
N GLN A 14 -22.51 18.13 -29.18
CA GLN A 14 -23.38 18.09 -30.35
C GLN A 14 -24.21 19.37 -30.49
N ILE A 15 -24.76 19.89 -29.39
CA ILE A 15 -25.51 21.15 -29.38
C ILE A 15 -24.62 22.33 -29.78
N ILE A 16 -23.37 22.37 -29.30
CA ILE A 16 -22.39 23.39 -29.69
C ILE A 16 -22.15 23.33 -31.21
N LYS A 17 -21.91 22.14 -31.77
CA LYS A 17 -21.70 21.97 -33.22
C LYS A 17 -22.92 22.42 -34.02
N GLN A 18 -24.13 22.10 -33.57
CA GLN A 18 -25.36 22.55 -34.22
C GLN A 18 -25.50 24.07 -34.15
N GLY A 19 -25.27 24.67 -32.98
CA GLY A 19 -25.33 26.12 -32.81
C GLY A 19 -24.31 26.87 -33.67
N GLN A 20 -23.09 26.35 -33.79
CA GLN A 20 -22.07 26.88 -34.72
C GLN A 20 -22.49 26.76 -36.19
N SER A 21 -23.17 25.68 -36.56
CA SER A 21 -23.72 25.50 -37.90
C SER A 21 -24.84 26.51 -38.20
N ASP A 22 -25.72 26.76 -37.23
CA ASP A 22 -26.81 27.73 -37.34
C ASP A 22 -26.26 29.16 -37.48
N ILE A 23 -25.21 29.51 -36.72
CA ILE A 23 -24.51 30.80 -36.83
C ILE A 23 -23.94 30.99 -38.23
N ARG A 24 -23.12 30.04 -38.73
CA ARG A 24 -22.52 30.13 -40.07
C ARG A 24 -23.58 30.24 -41.16
N SER A 25 -24.67 29.48 -41.04
CA SER A 25 -25.77 29.52 -42.00
C SER A 25 -26.49 30.86 -41.97
N GLY A 26 -26.71 31.43 -40.78
CA GLY A 26 -27.29 32.76 -40.61
C GLY A 26 -26.42 33.89 -41.17
N GLU A 27 -25.11 33.85 -40.90
CA GLU A 27 -24.12 34.79 -41.45
C GLU A 27 -24.10 34.74 -42.99
N ASN A 28 -24.16 33.54 -43.57
CA ASN A 28 -24.24 33.36 -45.03
C ASN A 28 -25.53 33.96 -45.63
N LEU A 29 -26.67 33.87 -44.93
CA LEU A 29 -27.92 34.50 -45.35
C LEU A 29 -27.84 36.02 -45.31
N GLN A 30 -27.20 36.58 -44.27
CA GLN A 30 -26.97 38.01 -44.11
C GLN A 30 -25.97 38.58 -45.13
N ALA A 31 -25.03 37.75 -45.62
CA ALA A 31 -24.03 38.15 -46.61
C ALA A 31 -24.55 38.12 -48.06
N GLN A 32 -25.76 37.62 -48.32
CA GLN A 32 -26.31 37.56 -49.68
C GLN A 32 -26.49 38.95 -50.28
N ARG A 33 -26.26 39.07 -51.60
CA ARG A 33 -26.47 40.30 -52.36
C ARG A 33 -27.40 40.05 -53.55
N PRO A 34 -28.11 41.08 -54.06
CA PRO A 34 -28.90 40.93 -55.28
C PRO A 34 -27.99 40.54 -56.44
N THR A 35 -28.44 39.59 -57.26
CA THR A 35 -27.67 39.13 -58.43
C THR A 35 -27.91 40.03 -59.63
N THR A 36 -26.99 40.06 -60.59
CA THR A 36 -27.17 40.75 -61.88
C THR A 36 -28.43 40.31 -62.65
N LEU A 37 -28.90 39.07 -62.43
CA LEU A 37 -30.13 38.53 -63.03
C LEU A 37 -31.41 38.94 -62.30
N ASN A 38 -31.32 39.45 -61.06
CA ASN A 38 -32.45 39.91 -60.27
C ASN A 38 -32.01 41.02 -59.29
N PRO A 39 -31.79 42.24 -59.80
CA PRO A 39 -31.24 43.34 -59.00
C PRO A 39 -32.24 43.92 -57.98
N ASN A 40 -33.54 43.71 -58.18
CA ASN A 40 -34.61 44.21 -57.31
C ASN A 40 -35.11 43.15 -56.31
N LYS A 41 -34.37 42.05 -56.12
CA LYS A 41 -34.73 40.98 -55.19
C LYS A 41 -34.80 41.53 -53.77
N ASP A 42 -35.95 41.36 -53.11
CA ASP A 42 -36.08 41.67 -51.69
C ASP A 42 -35.30 40.65 -50.84
N LEU A 43 -34.30 41.14 -50.11
CA LEU A 43 -33.45 40.33 -49.22
C LEU A 43 -33.83 40.49 -47.75
N LYS A 44 -34.74 41.41 -47.41
CA LYS A 44 -35.11 41.68 -46.02
C LYS A 44 -35.58 40.41 -45.27
N PRO A 45 -36.42 39.53 -45.84
CA PRO A 45 -36.82 38.29 -45.16
C PRO A 45 -35.64 37.32 -44.93
N LEU A 46 -34.64 37.32 -45.82
CA LEU A 46 -33.44 36.48 -45.69
C LEU A 46 -32.53 37.00 -44.58
N TYR A 47 -32.38 38.31 -44.47
CA TYR A 47 -31.60 38.95 -43.41
C TYR A 47 -32.24 38.75 -42.03
N GLU A 48 -33.55 38.95 -41.90
CA GLU A 48 -34.30 38.70 -40.66
C GLU A 48 -34.21 37.22 -40.24
N ARG A 49 -34.34 36.30 -41.19
CA ARG A 49 -34.14 34.87 -40.94
C ARG A 49 -32.70 34.57 -40.50
N GLY A 50 -31.71 35.17 -41.17
CA GLY A 50 -30.30 35.02 -40.82
C GLY A 50 -29.99 35.52 -39.40
N GLU A 51 -30.53 36.67 -39.02
CA GLU A 51 -30.39 37.24 -37.67
C GLU A 51 -30.97 36.33 -36.60
N LEU A 52 -32.17 35.78 -36.84
CA LEU A 52 -32.78 34.82 -35.94
C LEU A 52 -31.93 33.55 -35.77
N MET A 53 -31.37 33.02 -36.87
CA MET A 53 -30.50 31.85 -36.83
C MET A 53 -29.21 32.10 -36.05
N VAL A 54 -28.56 33.25 -36.25
CA VAL A 54 -27.38 33.64 -35.47
C VAL A 54 -27.73 33.74 -33.98
N LYS A 55 -28.82 34.42 -33.63
CA LYS A 55 -29.25 34.58 -32.24
C LYS A 55 -29.57 33.25 -31.57
N GLN A 56 -30.29 32.36 -32.26
CA GLN A 56 -30.61 31.02 -31.76
C GLN A 56 -29.36 30.15 -31.64
N GLY A 57 -28.46 30.19 -32.63
CA GLY A 57 -27.20 29.45 -32.59
C GLY A 57 -26.29 29.90 -31.45
N GLN A 58 -26.17 31.22 -31.23
CA GLN A 58 -25.44 31.78 -30.08
C GLN A 58 -26.04 31.36 -28.74
N ALA A 59 -27.37 31.34 -28.62
CA ALA A 59 -28.05 30.88 -27.42
C ALA A 59 -27.80 29.38 -27.15
N LYS A 60 -27.85 28.53 -28.19
CA LYS A 60 -27.51 27.10 -28.10
C LYS A 60 -26.07 26.88 -27.62
N VAL A 61 -25.11 27.58 -28.22
CA VAL A 61 -23.69 27.48 -27.84
C VAL A 61 -23.51 27.89 -26.39
N ARG A 62 -24.06 29.04 -25.97
CA ARG A 62 -23.93 29.54 -24.60
C ARG A 62 -24.52 28.57 -23.58
N LEU A 63 -25.73 28.08 -23.82
CA LEU A 63 -26.42 27.15 -22.92
C LEU A 63 -25.61 25.84 -22.78
N ALA A 64 -25.17 25.27 -23.90
CA ALA A 64 -24.41 24.03 -23.89
C ALA A 64 -23.02 24.20 -23.25
N GLN A 65 -22.36 25.34 -23.45
CA GLN A 65 -21.11 25.66 -22.74
C GLN A 65 -21.33 25.77 -21.24
N GLN A 66 -22.39 26.43 -20.79
CA GLN A 66 -22.72 26.52 -19.37
C GLN A 66 -22.98 25.13 -18.78
N GLN A 67 -23.78 24.29 -19.44
CA GLN A 67 -24.01 22.90 -19.02
C GLN A 67 -22.71 22.09 -18.93
N MET A 68 -21.79 22.32 -19.87
CA MET A 68 -20.50 21.63 -19.89
C MET A 68 -19.59 22.09 -18.74
N ILE A 69 -19.57 23.39 -18.44
CA ILE A 69 -18.84 23.94 -17.27
C ILE A 69 -19.42 23.34 -15.99
N GLU A 70 -20.73 23.41 -15.79
CA GLU A 70 -21.41 22.85 -14.61
C GLU A 70 -21.11 21.35 -14.44
N LEU A 71 -21.17 20.57 -15.53
CA LEU A 71 -20.83 19.16 -15.52
C LEU A 71 -19.37 18.91 -15.14
N LEU A 72 -18.43 19.65 -15.75
CA LEU A 72 -16.99 19.46 -15.50
C LEU A 72 -16.60 19.88 -14.08
N THR A 73 -17.19 20.97 -13.56
CA THR A 73 -17.04 21.38 -12.17
C THR A 73 -17.58 20.31 -11.23
N ALA A 74 -18.78 19.79 -11.45
CA ALA A 74 -19.33 18.72 -10.62
C ALA A 74 -18.48 17.44 -10.66
N VAL A 75 -17.92 17.09 -11.82
CA VAL A 75 -16.99 15.96 -11.96
C VAL A 75 -15.71 16.20 -11.18
N GLN A 76 -15.17 17.42 -11.24
CA GLN A 76 -13.96 17.80 -10.50
C GLN A 76 -14.20 17.78 -8.98
N ASP A 77 -15.31 18.34 -8.50
CA ASP A 77 -15.69 18.32 -7.09
C ASP A 77 -15.88 16.89 -6.59
N GLN A 78 -16.50 16.02 -7.40
CA GLN A 78 -16.62 14.60 -7.09
C GLN A 78 -15.25 13.91 -7.01
N GLN A 79 -14.31 14.25 -7.90
CA GLN A 79 -12.95 13.71 -7.86
C GLN A 79 -12.21 14.13 -6.58
N ILE A 80 -12.28 15.42 -6.21
CA ILE A 80 -11.64 15.95 -5.00
C ILE A 80 -12.21 15.26 -3.75
N ASN A 81 -13.54 15.14 -3.66
CA ASN A 81 -14.18 14.47 -2.52
C ASN A 81 -13.79 13.00 -2.43
N ASN A 82 -13.77 12.30 -3.56
CA ASN A 82 -13.35 10.91 -3.61
C ASN A 82 -11.88 10.74 -3.19
N GLN A 83 -10.99 11.64 -3.63
CA GLN A 83 -9.58 11.63 -3.22
C GLN A 83 -9.44 11.83 -1.71
N ALA A 84 -10.18 12.76 -1.11
CA ALA A 84 -10.15 12.98 0.34
C ALA A 84 -10.61 11.74 1.13
N VAL A 85 -11.72 11.11 0.70
CA VAL A 85 -12.24 9.89 1.35
C VAL A 85 -11.26 8.72 1.18
N THR A 86 -10.67 8.55 0.00
CA THR A 86 -9.66 7.52 -0.23
C THR A 86 -8.40 7.75 0.62
N ALA A 87 -7.92 8.99 0.71
CA ALA A 87 -6.78 9.33 1.54
C ALA A 87 -7.06 9.02 3.01
N GLU A 88 -8.24 9.36 3.53
CA GLU A 88 -8.65 8.99 4.90
C GLU A 88 -8.66 7.47 5.10
N LYS A 89 -9.19 6.72 4.12
CA LYS A 89 -9.26 5.26 4.16
C LYS A 89 -7.90 4.58 4.24
N TYR A 90 -6.91 5.09 3.50
CA TYR A 90 -5.57 4.48 3.43
C TYR A 90 -4.50 5.30 4.17
N SER A 91 -4.92 6.08 5.18
CA SER A 91 -3.99 6.75 6.09
C SER A 91 -4.07 6.12 7.46
N PHE A 92 -2.91 5.93 8.10
CA PHE A 92 -2.88 5.52 9.49
C PHE A 92 -1.70 6.14 10.23
N GLU A 93 -1.85 6.26 11.54
CA GLU A 93 -0.79 6.65 12.45
C GLU A 93 -0.25 5.40 13.16
N LEU A 94 1.07 5.26 13.18
CA LEU A 94 1.72 4.21 13.93
C LEU A 94 1.56 4.45 15.42
N ILE A 95 1.10 3.42 16.12
CA ILE A 95 0.94 3.48 17.56
C ILE A 95 2.31 3.27 18.21
N GLU A 96 2.75 4.26 18.96
CA GLU A 96 3.94 4.15 19.80
C GLU A 96 3.66 3.28 21.02
N GLN A 97 4.52 2.29 21.25
CA GLN A 97 4.48 1.41 22.41
C GLN A 97 5.88 1.01 22.87
N THR A 98 5.98 0.57 24.12
CA THR A 98 7.17 -0.17 24.56
C THR A 98 7.20 -1.54 23.91
N TYR A 99 8.40 -2.09 23.67
CA TYR A 99 8.55 -3.40 23.01
C TYR A 99 7.68 -4.49 23.64
N GLN A 100 7.70 -4.61 24.98
CA GLN A 100 6.96 -5.64 25.70
C GLN A 100 5.45 -5.56 25.46
N ILE A 101 4.86 -4.36 25.56
CA ILE A 101 3.43 -4.16 25.34
C ILE A 101 3.09 -4.43 23.86
N ALA A 102 3.93 -3.94 22.95
CA ALA A 102 3.72 -4.09 21.52
C ALA A 102 3.71 -5.56 21.08
N ILE A 103 4.67 -6.37 21.54
CA ILE A 103 4.74 -7.79 21.14
C ILE A 103 3.57 -8.60 21.71
N GLU A 104 3.11 -8.30 22.93
CA GLU A 104 1.93 -8.92 23.51
C GLU A 104 0.66 -8.61 22.69
N GLN A 105 0.45 -7.32 22.35
CA GLN A 105 -0.70 -6.89 21.54
C GLN A 105 -0.63 -7.46 20.12
N ALA A 106 0.55 -7.41 19.50
CA ALA A 106 0.74 -7.94 18.15
C ALA A 106 0.51 -9.45 18.09
N ALA A 107 0.94 -10.20 19.11
CA ALA A 107 0.67 -11.63 19.22
C ALA A 107 -0.84 -11.89 19.32
N MET A 108 -1.55 -11.21 20.23
CA MET A 108 -3.00 -11.39 20.39
C MET A 108 -3.76 -11.08 19.09
N GLN A 109 -3.49 -9.92 18.48
CA GLN A 109 -4.20 -9.47 17.29
C GLN A 109 -3.90 -10.37 16.07
N THR A 110 -2.63 -10.74 15.87
CA THR A 110 -2.26 -11.60 14.73
C THR A 110 -2.88 -12.99 14.86
N LEU A 111 -2.83 -13.60 16.05
CA LEU A 111 -3.43 -14.91 16.27
C LEU A 111 -4.95 -14.86 16.12
N GLU A 112 -5.61 -13.78 16.58
CA GLU A 112 -7.04 -13.58 16.37
C GLU A 112 -7.40 -13.44 14.89
N ASN A 113 -6.64 -12.61 14.15
CA ASN A 113 -6.84 -12.45 12.70
C ASN A 113 -6.69 -13.77 11.95
N CYS A 114 -5.65 -14.55 12.26
CA CYS A 114 -5.47 -15.89 11.69
C CYS A 114 -6.64 -16.83 12.03
N ARG A 115 -7.12 -16.85 13.28
CA ARG A 115 -8.28 -17.68 13.65
C ARG A 115 -9.55 -17.24 12.93
N ASN A 116 -9.79 -15.94 12.80
CA ASN A 116 -10.93 -15.38 12.08
C ASN A 116 -10.89 -15.74 10.58
N ALA A 117 -9.68 -15.91 10.01
CA ALA A 117 -9.47 -16.42 8.66
C ALA A 117 -9.55 -17.97 8.54
N GLY A 118 -9.83 -18.66 9.65
CA GLY A 118 -10.06 -20.10 9.72
C GLY A 118 -8.82 -20.96 9.93
N TYR A 119 -7.71 -20.38 10.40
CA TYR A 119 -6.48 -21.12 10.70
C TYR A 119 -6.51 -21.64 12.14
N THR A 120 -6.40 -22.96 12.30
CA THR A 120 -6.27 -23.64 13.60
C THR A 120 -4.85 -24.10 13.89
N ASN A 121 -3.95 -23.95 12.92
CA ASN A 121 -2.53 -24.26 13.03
C ASN A 121 -1.73 -23.04 12.60
N ILE A 122 -0.97 -22.47 13.53
CA ILE A 122 -0.18 -21.27 13.31
C ILE A 122 1.25 -21.58 13.74
N PHE A 123 2.15 -21.62 12.77
CA PHE A 123 3.53 -22.00 12.98
C PHE A 123 4.38 -20.82 13.42
N TYR A 124 5.17 -21.04 14.47
CA TYR A 124 6.22 -20.16 14.92
C TYR A 124 7.57 -20.72 14.48
N ASP A 125 8.35 -19.92 13.74
CA ASP A 125 9.71 -20.27 13.28
C ASP A 125 10.81 -19.32 13.81
N GLY A 126 10.42 -18.18 14.38
CA GLY A 126 11.32 -17.24 15.05
C GLY A 126 11.02 -15.78 14.77
N LEU A 127 11.75 -14.92 15.48
CA LEU A 127 11.81 -13.49 15.25
C LEU A 127 13.06 -13.15 14.44
N TYR A 128 12.92 -12.27 13.44
CA TYR A 128 14.01 -11.71 12.66
C TYR A 128 14.34 -10.29 13.12
N ILE A 129 15.63 -10.00 13.18
CA ILE A 129 16.16 -8.67 13.45
C ILE A 129 16.73 -8.15 12.13
N ILE A 130 16.26 -6.97 11.72
CA ILE A 130 16.65 -6.32 10.48
C ILE A 130 17.19 -4.93 10.82
N THR A 131 18.48 -4.74 10.59
CA THR A 131 19.19 -3.45 10.71
C THR A 131 19.92 -3.16 9.41
N GLU A 132 20.63 -2.03 9.32
CA GLU A 132 21.51 -1.76 8.17
C GLU A 132 22.60 -2.83 7.98
N LEU A 133 23.02 -3.49 9.06
CA LEU A 133 24.15 -4.43 9.08
C LEU A 133 23.73 -5.90 9.24
N GLN A 134 22.47 -6.15 9.59
CA GLN A 134 21.99 -7.47 9.99
C GLN A 134 20.63 -7.76 9.38
N SER A 135 20.46 -8.99 8.89
CA SER A 135 19.15 -9.58 8.60
C SER A 135 19.24 -11.05 8.98
N SER A 136 18.83 -11.37 10.19
CA SER A 136 18.95 -12.74 10.73
C SER A 136 17.91 -13.04 11.79
N LYS A 137 17.71 -14.31 12.07
CA LYS A 137 16.97 -14.74 13.27
C LYS A 137 17.64 -14.18 14.53
N ALA A 138 16.81 -13.86 15.51
CA ALA A 138 17.23 -13.42 16.82
C ALA A 138 17.95 -14.54 17.59
N LEU A 139 18.75 -14.14 18.59
CA LEU A 139 19.43 -15.09 19.47
C LEU A 139 18.44 -15.90 20.32
N PRO A 140 18.85 -17.07 20.85
CA PRO A 140 17.95 -17.98 21.57
C PRO A 140 17.15 -17.35 22.71
N GLU A 141 17.71 -16.39 23.44
CA GLU A 141 17.02 -15.69 24.52
C GLU A 141 15.79 -14.92 24.01
N VAL A 142 15.98 -14.07 22.99
CA VAL A 142 14.89 -13.31 22.35
C VAL A 142 13.92 -14.24 21.63
N HIS A 143 14.45 -15.28 20.95
CA HIS A 143 13.64 -16.27 20.25
C HIS A 143 12.68 -17.00 21.21
N ASN A 144 13.17 -17.46 22.36
CA ASN A 144 12.35 -18.19 23.33
C ASN A 144 11.34 -17.25 24.02
N ALA A 145 11.77 -16.04 24.40
CA ALA A 145 10.87 -15.05 25.01
C ALA A 145 9.72 -14.66 24.06
N THR A 146 10.00 -14.54 22.76
CA THR A 146 8.97 -14.28 21.75
C THR A 146 8.02 -15.46 21.63
N TYR A 147 8.52 -16.69 21.56
CA TYR A 147 7.68 -17.89 21.53
C TYR A 147 6.75 -17.98 22.76
N ASP A 148 7.30 -17.76 23.96
CA ASP A 148 6.53 -17.78 25.21
C ASP A 148 5.43 -16.73 25.21
N THR A 149 5.69 -15.54 24.65
CA THR A 149 4.69 -14.47 24.47
C THR A 149 3.54 -14.95 23.58
N PHE A 150 3.84 -15.59 22.45
CA PHE A 150 2.81 -16.13 21.55
C PHE A 150 2.03 -17.28 22.17
N ILE A 151 2.67 -18.17 22.92
CA ILE A 151 1.99 -19.25 23.65
C ILE A 151 1.07 -18.69 24.73
N GLN A 152 1.50 -17.67 25.46
CA GLN A 152 0.68 -16.98 26.45
C GLN A 152 -0.53 -16.29 25.81
N ALA A 153 -0.34 -15.62 24.67
CA ALA A 153 -1.42 -14.98 23.91
C ALA A 153 -2.40 -16.00 23.30
N ASP A 154 -1.91 -17.17 22.90
CA ASP A 154 -2.74 -18.27 22.39
C ASP A 154 -3.59 -18.92 23.49
N GLY A 155 -3.07 -18.97 24.71
CA GLY A 155 -3.79 -19.36 25.91
C GLY A 155 -4.38 -20.76 25.82
N THR A 156 -5.71 -20.86 25.73
CA THR A 156 -6.45 -22.13 25.67
C THR A 156 -6.87 -22.56 24.26
N GLN A 157 -6.45 -21.81 23.23
CA GLN A 157 -6.79 -22.12 21.85
C GLN A 157 -5.90 -23.22 21.27
N PHE A 158 -4.65 -23.36 21.77
CA PHE A 158 -3.67 -24.36 21.35
C PHE A 158 -3.43 -24.38 19.82
N THR A 159 -3.45 -23.21 19.19
CA THR A 159 -3.24 -23.02 17.75
C THR A 159 -1.77 -22.80 17.39
N VAL A 160 -0.97 -22.22 18.30
CA VAL A 160 0.46 -21.97 18.07
C VAL A 160 1.26 -23.25 18.19
N LYS A 161 2.07 -23.55 17.17
CA LYS A 161 2.86 -24.78 17.07
C LYS A 161 4.25 -24.48 16.52
N VAL A 162 5.21 -25.34 16.83
CA VAL A 162 6.55 -25.30 16.23
C VAL A 162 6.65 -26.42 15.18
N PRO A 163 6.91 -26.10 13.90
CA PRO A 163 7.10 -27.12 12.88
C PRO A 163 8.41 -27.87 13.07
N LEU A 164 8.43 -29.17 12.76
CA LEU A 164 9.65 -29.96 12.81
C LEU A 164 10.41 -29.81 11.49
N SER A 165 11.64 -29.30 11.55
CA SER A 165 12.53 -29.17 10.38
C SER A 165 11.91 -28.39 9.21
N LEU A 166 11.22 -27.28 9.50
CA LEU A 166 10.64 -26.42 8.46
C LEU A 166 11.73 -25.97 7.48
N LYS A 167 11.46 -26.18 6.20
CA LYS A 167 12.34 -25.78 5.10
C LYS A 167 11.52 -25.45 3.87
N LEU A 168 12.08 -24.62 3.01
CA LEU A 168 11.54 -24.37 1.69
C LEU A 168 12.25 -25.30 0.70
N VAL A 169 11.49 -26.04 -0.10
CA VAL A 169 12.01 -27.01 -1.06
C VAL A 169 11.55 -26.62 -2.45
N LYS A 170 12.50 -26.60 -3.39
CA LYS A 170 12.25 -26.39 -4.80
C LYS A 170 11.82 -27.69 -5.47
N ASP A 171 10.75 -27.64 -6.25
CA ASP A 171 10.41 -28.71 -7.17
C ASP A 171 11.23 -28.55 -8.45
N GLU A 172 12.05 -29.56 -8.79
CA GLU A 172 12.96 -29.51 -9.94
C GLU A 172 12.24 -29.52 -11.31
N THR A 173 10.94 -29.84 -11.35
CA THR A 173 10.16 -29.91 -12.59
C THR A 173 9.45 -28.59 -12.88
N THR A 174 8.84 -27.99 -11.86
CA THR A 174 8.04 -26.76 -11.96
C THR A 174 8.83 -25.52 -11.59
N ALA A 175 9.97 -25.67 -10.91
CA ALA A 175 10.74 -24.61 -10.24
C ALA A 175 9.98 -23.86 -9.13
N GLU A 176 8.80 -24.35 -8.74
CA GLU A 176 8.02 -23.80 -7.64
C GLU A 176 8.60 -24.19 -6.28
N TYR A 177 8.42 -23.34 -5.29
CA TYR A 177 8.87 -23.58 -3.93
C TYR A 177 7.71 -23.90 -2.99
N THR A 178 7.84 -24.98 -2.23
CA THR A 178 6.85 -25.41 -1.24
C THR A 178 7.50 -25.61 0.12
N PHE A 179 6.83 -25.20 1.18
CA PHE A 179 7.28 -25.49 2.54
C PHE A 179 7.11 -26.97 2.88
N ARG A 180 8.13 -27.56 3.48
CA ARG A 180 8.16 -28.96 3.92
C ARG A 180 8.61 -29.02 5.37
N TYR A 181 8.04 -29.95 6.12
CA TYR A 181 8.29 -30.14 7.54
C TYR A 181 7.96 -31.60 7.90
N ASP A 182 8.68 -32.18 8.86
CA ASP A 182 8.69 -33.63 9.07
C ASP A 182 7.33 -34.17 9.55
N ASN A 183 6.51 -33.33 10.19
CA ASN A 183 5.17 -33.65 10.65
C ASN A 183 4.04 -33.18 9.72
N GLU A 184 4.32 -32.93 8.43
CA GLU A 184 3.33 -32.47 7.43
C GLU A 184 2.06 -33.33 7.36
N SER A 185 2.20 -34.66 7.43
CA SER A 185 1.06 -35.59 7.41
C SER A 185 0.03 -35.38 8.52
N VAL A 186 0.40 -34.72 9.64
CA VAL A 186 -0.53 -34.41 10.75
C VAL A 186 -1.53 -33.33 10.37
N PHE A 187 -1.20 -32.49 9.38
CA PHE A 187 -1.99 -31.31 8.98
C PHE A 187 -2.57 -31.46 7.57
N GLU A 188 -2.61 -32.67 7.03
CA GLU A 188 -3.12 -32.92 5.68
C GLU A 188 -4.58 -32.46 5.55
N GLY A 189 -4.84 -31.58 4.58
CA GLY A 189 -6.16 -30.99 4.36
C GLY A 189 -6.53 -29.85 5.32
N GLU A 190 -5.67 -29.52 6.30
CA GLU A 190 -5.86 -28.40 7.20
C GLU A 190 -5.19 -27.12 6.66
N LYS A 191 -5.72 -25.97 7.06
CA LYS A 191 -5.06 -24.68 6.81
C LYS A 191 -3.95 -24.48 7.84
N VAL A 192 -2.77 -24.11 7.35
CA VAL A 192 -1.60 -23.81 8.18
C VAL A 192 -1.09 -22.42 7.84
N ALA A 193 -0.97 -21.57 8.85
CA ALA A 193 -0.32 -20.26 8.74
C ALA A 193 1.11 -20.33 9.29
N LEU A 194 1.97 -19.43 8.83
CA LEU A 194 3.31 -19.19 9.37
C LEU A 194 3.39 -17.74 9.86
N LEU A 195 3.96 -17.56 11.04
CA LEU A 195 4.26 -16.24 11.60
C LEU A 195 5.54 -15.69 10.97
N ALA A 196 5.45 -14.49 10.41
CA ALA A 196 6.58 -13.67 10.04
C ALA A 196 6.69 -12.54 11.07
N ILE A 197 7.70 -12.62 11.94
CA ILE A 197 7.91 -11.67 13.05
C ILE A 197 9.22 -10.95 12.80
N GLU A 198 9.18 -9.63 12.65
CA GLU A 198 10.34 -8.82 12.30
C GLU A 198 10.43 -7.59 13.21
N VAL A 199 11.63 -7.31 13.71
CA VAL A 199 11.99 -6.02 14.34
C VAL A 199 12.94 -5.31 13.39
N ILE A 200 12.48 -4.18 12.86
CA ILE A 200 13.13 -3.46 11.76
C ILE A 200 13.64 -2.12 12.28
N ALA A 201 14.95 -1.99 12.42
CA ALA A 201 15.64 -0.77 12.85
C ALA A 201 16.37 -0.16 11.63
N PRO A 202 15.76 0.81 10.93
CA PRO A 202 16.32 1.39 9.71
C PRO A 202 17.49 2.34 9.95
N GLY A 203 17.64 2.87 11.16
CA GLY A 203 18.75 3.74 11.56
C GLY A 203 19.79 3.07 12.46
N SER A 204 20.78 3.84 12.88
CA SER A 204 21.82 3.38 13.83
C SER A 204 21.39 3.43 15.31
N GLY A 205 20.17 3.86 15.59
CA GLY A 205 19.60 3.98 16.94
C GLY A 205 18.93 2.69 17.41
N SER A 206 18.18 2.79 18.51
CA SER A 206 17.36 1.70 19.03
C SER A 206 15.89 1.77 18.58
N GLU A 207 15.53 2.79 17.81
CA GLU A 207 14.21 2.92 17.23
C GLU A 207 13.93 1.79 16.24
N ALA A 208 12.73 1.21 16.30
CA ALA A 208 12.34 0.13 15.40
C ALA A 208 10.85 0.11 15.10
N LEU A 209 10.50 -0.53 13.99
CA LEU A 209 9.15 -1.04 13.71
C LEU A 209 9.09 -2.50 14.16
N LEU A 210 8.11 -2.84 15.01
CA LEU A 210 7.71 -4.23 15.19
C LEU A 210 6.65 -4.56 14.14
N SER A 211 6.93 -5.58 13.34
CA SER A 211 6.06 -6.07 12.28
C SER A 211 5.74 -7.54 12.53
N VAL A 212 4.46 -7.84 12.77
CA VAL A 212 3.98 -9.20 13.00
C VAL A 212 2.94 -9.53 11.96
N ARG A 213 3.26 -10.52 11.13
CA ARG A 213 2.42 -10.96 10.01
C ARG A 213 2.11 -12.44 10.11
N GLY A 214 0.96 -12.82 9.58
CA GLY A 214 0.59 -14.22 9.36
C GLY A 214 0.46 -14.46 7.87
N LEU A 215 1.12 -15.49 7.33
CA LEU A 215 0.99 -15.88 5.93
C LEU A 215 0.50 -17.33 5.79
N ASP A 216 -0.26 -17.61 4.75
CA ASP A 216 -0.71 -18.96 4.43
C ASP A 216 0.48 -19.78 3.91
N LEU A 217 0.75 -20.93 4.53
CA LEU A 217 1.96 -21.69 4.24
C LEU A 217 1.96 -22.27 2.80
N ASN A 218 0.79 -22.55 2.25
CA ASN A 218 0.66 -23.20 0.94
C ASN A 218 0.67 -22.18 -0.20
N THR A 219 -0.07 -21.09 -0.04
CA THR A 219 -0.28 -20.05 -1.06
C THR A 219 0.63 -18.85 -0.86
N GLN A 220 1.38 -18.79 0.24
CA GLN A 220 2.30 -17.71 0.62
C GLN A 220 1.62 -16.34 0.78
N ARG A 221 0.28 -16.33 0.81
CA ARG A 221 -0.51 -15.10 0.88
C ARG A 221 -0.48 -14.52 2.27
N LEU A 222 -0.40 -13.20 2.36
CA LEU A 222 -0.55 -12.47 3.60
C LEU A 222 -2.00 -12.58 4.10
N ILE A 223 -2.18 -12.95 5.36
CA ILE A 223 -3.47 -13.14 6.05
C ILE A 223 -3.69 -12.04 7.07
N SER A 224 -2.63 -11.66 7.79
CA SER A 224 -2.66 -10.68 8.87
C SER A 224 -1.41 -9.83 8.83
N SER A 225 -1.55 -8.55 9.17
CA SER A 225 -0.44 -7.62 9.41
C SER A 225 -0.78 -6.75 10.59
N VAL A 226 0.17 -6.62 11.52
CA VAL A 226 0.05 -5.80 12.72
C VAL A 226 1.38 -5.11 12.97
N LEU A 227 1.35 -3.78 13.07
CA LEU A 227 2.53 -2.94 13.20
C LEU A 227 2.50 -2.10 14.48
N PHE A 228 3.65 -1.94 15.11
CA PHE A 228 3.86 -1.01 16.22
C PHE A 228 5.17 -0.26 16.09
N TYR A 229 5.14 1.03 16.42
CA TYR A 229 6.34 1.83 16.56
C TYR A 229 6.97 1.63 17.93
N ILE A 230 8.26 1.33 17.97
CA ILE A 230 9.02 1.12 19.20
C ILE A 230 10.12 2.19 19.28
N ALA A 231 9.96 3.13 20.21
CA ALA A 231 10.94 4.19 20.43
C ALA A 231 12.31 3.67 20.91
N ASP A 232 12.32 2.56 21.66
CA ASP A 232 13.54 1.90 22.14
C ASP A 232 13.42 0.36 22.17
N ALA A 233 14.04 -0.28 21.19
CA ALA A 233 14.13 -1.73 21.03
C ALA A 233 15.50 -2.30 21.43
N SER A 234 16.31 -1.57 22.23
CA SER A 234 17.68 -1.97 22.62
C SER A 234 17.76 -3.39 23.19
N GLN A 235 16.75 -3.80 23.95
CA GLN A 235 16.67 -5.14 24.57
C GLN A 235 16.68 -6.28 23.55
N VAL A 236 16.21 -6.01 22.33
CA VAL A 236 16.06 -6.99 21.25
C VAL A 236 17.21 -6.87 20.25
N LEU A 237 17.61 -5.65 19.92
CA LEU A 237 18.67 -5.37 18.95
C LEU A 237 20.06 -5.70 19.49
N SER A 238 20.25 -5.69 20.81
CA SER A 238 21.52 -6.00 21.46
C SER A 238 21.25 -6.70 22.81
N PRO A 239 20.78 -7.95 22.79
CA PRO A 239 20.51 -8.69 24.02
C PRO A 239 21.83 -8.82 24.78
N THR A 240 21.93 -8.14 25.93
CA THR A 240 23.12 -8.21 26.77
C THR A 240 23.15 -9.62 27.37
N ALA A 241 24.13 -10.44 27.01
CA ALA A 241 24.35 -11.70 27.68
C ALA A 241 24.45 -11.43 29.19
N ALA A 242 23.52 -11.96 29.98
CA ALA A 242 23.51 -11.79 31.42
C ALA A 242 24.85 -12.30 31.99
N ALA A 243 25.75 -11.39 32.34
CA ALA A 243 26.93 -11.73 33.09
C ALA A 243 26.50 -12.11 34.51
N PRO A 244 27.05 -13.18 35.12
CA PRO A 244 26.77 -13.50 36.51
C PRO A 244 27.23 -12.32 37.37
N ILE A 245 26.30 -11.76 38.14
CA ILE A 245 26.52 -10.62 39.02
C ILE A 245 27.42 -11.10 40.17
N ILE A 246 28.73 -10.96 40.03
CA ILE A 246 29.64 -10.97 41.17
C ILE A 246 29.84 -9.52 41.59
N GLY A 247 29.22 -9.17 42.71
CA GLY A 247 29.36 -7.87 43.33
C GLY A 247 30.82 -7.59 43.69
N VAL A 248 31.36 -6.53 43.09
CA VAL A 248 32.53 -5.84 43.61
C VAL A 248 32.19 -4.36 43.55
N GLU A 249 31.94 -3.79 44.74
CA GLU A 249 31.86 -2.34 44.92
C GLU A 249 33.19 -1.72 44.47
N SER A 250 33.11 -0.69 43.62
CA SER A 250 34.23 0.21 43.40
C SER A 250 33.69 1.63 43.35
N THR A 251 33.94 2.32 44.45
CA THR A 251 33.70 3.74 44.66
C THR A 251 34.71 4.56 43.85
N THR A 252 34.22 5.34 42.90
CA THR A 252 34.92 6.53 42.43
C THR A 252 33.88 7.63 42.15
N GLU A 253 33.84 8.61 43.03
CA GLU A 253 33.19 9.90 42.79
C GLU A 253 33.95 10.63 41.67
N ALA A 254 33.27 10.90 40.57
CA ALA A 254 33.73 11.85 39.56
C ALA A 254 32.75 13.04 39.54
N LEU A 255 33.29 14.20 39.88
CA LEU A 255 32.63 15.50 39.87
C LEU A 255 32.27 15.86 38.41
N ASN A 256 30.99 15.79 38.04
CA ASN A 256 30.51 16.23 36.73
C ASN A 256 29.67 17.51 36.87
N THR A 257 30.27 18.62 36.44
CA THR A 257 29.60 19.88 36.16
C THR A 257 28.56 19.68 35.05
N PRO A 258 27.28 20.05 35.22
CA PRO A 258 26.27 19.86 34.19
C PRO A 258 26.47 20.92 33.09
N THR A 259 27.17 20.54 32.04
CA THR A 259 27.06 21.25 30.75
C THR A 259 25.75 20.78 30.14
N ALA A 260 24.76 21.66 30.06
CA ALA A 260 23.53 21.40 29.32
C ALA A 260 23.87 21.38 27.82
N THR A 261 24.43 20.26 27.37
CA THR A 261 24.48 19.92 25.95
C THR A 261 23.04 19.67 25.55
N ALA A 262 22.47 20.52 24.69
CA ALA A 262 21.21 20.23 24.05
C ALA A 262 21.32 18.82 23.44
N VAL A 263 20.52 17.89 23.95
CA VAL A 263 20.39 16.55 23.37
C VAL A 263 19.76 16.79 22.02
N VAL A 264 20.57 16.80 20.96
CA VAL A 264 20.08 16.69 19.59
C VAL A 264 19.51 15.30 19.49
N THR A 265 18.20 15.18 19.68
CA THR A 265 17.50 13.92 19.41
C THR A 265 17.77 13.59 17.94
N PRO A 266 18.38 12.44 17.62
CA PRO A 266 18.62 12.06 16.23
C PRO A 266 17.29 12.06 15.46
N PRO A 267 17.32 12.38 14.15
CA PRO A 267 16.10 12.39 13.35
C PRO A 267 15.43 11.01 13.39
N ARG A 268 14.10 11.01 13.44
CA ARG A 268 13.28 9.80 13.43
C ARG A 268 13.55 9.03 12.14
N THR A 269 13.68 7.71 12.25
CA THR A 269 14.01 6.79 11.15
C THR A 269 12.88 5.81 10.84
N VAL A 270 11.86 5.73 11.69
CA VAL A 270 10.58 5.05 11.42
C VAL A 270 9.48 6.11 11.35
N PRO A 271 8.59 6.12 10.34
CA PRO A 271 7.57 7.17 10.22
C PRO A 271 6.57 7.16 11.40
N VAL A 272 5.95 8.30 11.66
CA VAL A 272 4.75 8.45 12.52
C VAL A 272 3.49 8.04 11.79
N SER A 273 3.41 8.30 10.49
CA SER A 273 2.19 8.06 9.73
C SER A 273 2.50 7.80 8.26
N VAL A 274 1.57 7.08 7.65
CA VAL A 274 1.60 6.69 6.24
C VAL A 274 0.32 7.22 5.62
N ILE A 275 0.45 7.92 4.50
CA ILE A 275 -0.68 8.39 3.70
C ILE A 275 -0.57 7.77 2.32
N VAL A 276 -1.56 6.97 1.93
CA VAL A 276 -1.65 6.44 0.57
C VAL A 276 -2.75 7.17 -0.19
N ASN A 277 -2.39 7.72 -1.35
CA ASN A 277 -3.31 8.38 -2.26
C ASN A 277 -3.58 7.51 -3.48
N ASP A 278 -4.77 6.92 -3.56
CA ASP A 278 -5.28 6.24 -4.74
C ASP A 278 -6.25 7.15 -5.51
N SER A 279 -5.66 8.12 -6.20
CA SER A 279 -6.39 9.18 -6.90
C SER A 279 -7.35 8.69 -7.99
N ASN A 280 -7.12 7.48 -8.50
CA ASN A 280 -7.89 6.87 -9.60
C ASN A 280 -8.76 5.68 -9.15
N GLN A 281 -8.82 5.39 -7.85
CA GLN A 281 -9.51 4.23 -7.26
C GLN A 281 -9.07 2.91 -7.91
N LEU A 282 -7.80 2.81 -8.25
CA LEU A 282 -7.21 1.66 -8.92
C LEU A 282 -6.97 0.50 -7.95
N ILE A 283 -6.68 0.78 -6.68
CA ILE A 283 -6.54 -0.25 -5.63
C ILE A 283 -7.85 -1.02 -5.50
N GLU A 284 -8.98 -0.31 -5.41
CA GLU A 284 -10.32 -0.91 -5.35
C GLU A 284 -10.67 -1.68 -6.62
N LYS A 285 -10.37 -1.12 -7.79
CA LYS A 285 -10.66 -1.77 -9.07
C LYS A 285 -9.87 -3.06 -9.24
N LEU A 286 -8.60 -3.07 -8.84
CA LEU A 286 -7.74 -4.25 -8.87
C LEU A 286 -8.24 -5.30 -7.86
N SER A 287 -8.68 -4.87 -6.68
CA SER A 287 -9.29 -5.73 -5.66
C SER A 287 -10.59 -6.40 -6.16
N GLY A 288 -11.37 -5.70 -6.98
CA GLY A 288 -12.66 -6.15 -7.49
C GLY A 288 -12.64 -6.95 -8.80
N LEU A 289 -11.45 -7.32 -9.31
CA LEU A 289 -11.34 -8.11 -10.54
C LEU A 289 -11.92 -9.52 -10.34
N ALA A 290 -12.57 -10.05 -11.38
CA ALA A 290 -13.13 -11.41 -11.35
C ALA A 290 -12.05 -12.48 -11.11
N ASN A 291 -10.85 -12.25 -11.65
CA ASN A 291 -9.64 -13.01 -11.36
C ASN A 291 -8.63 -12.04 -10.72
N PRO A 292 -8.53 -12.00 -9.38
CA PRO A 292 -7.64 -11.08 -8.69
C PRO A 292 -6.18 -11.49 -8.90
N TYR A 293 -5.30 -10.49 -8.97
CA TYR A 293 -3.86 -10.72 -8.99
C TYR A 293 -3.33 -10.99 -7.57
N PHE A 294 -2.30 -11.83 -7.50
CA PHE A 294 -1.43 -11.99 -6.33
C PHE A 294 -0.24 -11.08 -6.48
N PHE A 295 -0.17 -10.05 -5.64
CA PHE A 295 0.88 -9.04 -5.68
C PHE A 295 2.00 -9.41 -4.72
N GLU A 296 3.21 -9.58 -5.24
CA GLU A 296 4.41 -9.44 -4.43
C GLU A 296 4.86 -7.98 -4.39
N THR A 297 5.53 -7.58 -3.32
CA THR A 297 6.04 -6.20 -3.17
C THR A 297 7.52 -6.15 -3.48
N VAL A 298 7.92 -5.17 -4.30
CA VAL A 298 9.32 -4.85 -4.56
C VAL A 298 9.54 -3.40 -4.20
N THR A 299 10.44 -3.16 -3.24
CA THR A 299 10.70 -1.81 -2.74
C THR A 299 12.16 -1.46 -2.88
N THR A 300 12.45 -0.23 -3.31
CA THR A 300 13.81 0.31 -3.38
C THR A 300 14.02 1.33 -2.26
N GLY A 301 14.76 0.94 -1.22
CA GLY A 301 15.27 1.84 -0.18
C GLY A 301 16.80 1.98 -0.22
N ASN A 302 17.34 2.89 0.59
CA ASN A 302 18.78 3.12 0.75
C ASN A 302 19.49 1.97 1.48
N SER A 303 18.74 1.15 2.21
CA SER A 303 19.22 -0.05 2.89
C SER A 303 18.15 -1.15 2.84
N THR A 304 18.54 -2.39 3.16
CA THR A 304 17.59 -3.51 3.31
C THR A 304 16.55 -3.18 4.37
N ALA A 305 16.96 -2.69 5.55
CA ALA A 305 16.04 -2.32 6.62
C ALA A 305 15.02 -1.26 6.19
N GLN A 306 15.46 -0.24 5.44
CA GLN A 306 14.54 0.76 4.91
C GLN A 306 13.57 0.18 3.87
N SER A 307 14.05 -0.71 2.98
CA SER A 307 13.21 -1.36 1.97
C SER A 307 12.12 -2.22 2.61
N VAL A 308 12.48 -2.99 3.64
CA VAL A 308 11.54 -3.84 4.39
C VAL A 308 10.56 -2.99 5.19
N LEU A 309 11.04 -1.93 5.87
CA LEU A 309 10.17 -0.98 6.57
C LEU A 309 9.06 -0.46 5.67
N ILE A 310 9.43 0.08 4.50
CA ILE A 310 8.47 0.67 3.56
C ILE A 310 7.51 -0.41 3.03
N ALA A 311 8.02 -1.59 2.69
CA ALA A 311 7.20 -2.70 2.22
C ALA A 311 6.14 -3.09 3.25
N ASP A 312 6.53 -3.23 4.52
CA ASP A 312 5.63 -3.65 5.59
C ASP A 312 4.57 -2.61 5.91
N LEU A 313 4.92 -1.32 5.93
CA LEU A 313 3.96 -0.22 6.10
C LEU A 313 2.88 -0.24 5.01
N ILE A 314 3.30 -0.47 3.76
CA ILE A 314 2.38 -0.49 2.63
C ILE A 314 1.53 -1.76 2.63
N LYS A 315 2.13 -2.92 2.90
CA LYS A 315 1.38 -4.18 3.04
C LYS A 315 0.31 -4.09 4.13
N ASP A 316 0.64 -3.54 5.29
CA ASP A 316 -0.31 -3.34 6.38
C ASP A 316 -1.47 -2.46 5.94
N THR A 317 -1.16 -1.30 5.35
CA THR A 317 -2.16 -0.35 4.85
C THR A 317 -3.10 -1.01 3.84
N LEU A 318 -2.53 -1.72 2.86
CA LEU A 318 -3.29 -2.34 1.78
C LEU A 318 -4.10 -3.54 2.27
N LEU A 319 -3.55 -4.38 3.14
CA LEU A 319 -4.25 -5.54 3.69
C LEU A 319 -5.45 -5.11 4.53
N ASN A 320 -5.26 -4.12 5.40
CA ASN A 320 -6.29 -3.70 6.35
C ASN A 320 -7.40 -2.86 5.71
N ASN A 321 -7.13 -2.23 4.55
CA ASN A 321 -8.06 -1.29 3.93
C ASN A 321 -8.51 -1.70 2.52
N SER A 322 -7.98 -2.75 1.91
CA SER A 322 -8.42 -3.23 0.58
C SER A 322 -8.66 -4.73 0.57
N ALA A 323 -9.13 -5.25 -0.56
CA ALA A 323 -9.18 -6.69 -0.81
C ALA A 323 -8.09 -7.15 -1.79
N LEU A 324 -7.00 -6.37 -1.91
CA LEU A 324 -5.81 -6.82 -2.65
C LEU A 324 -5.22 -8.05 -1.99
N LEU A 325 -4.77 -8.99 -2.82
CA LEU A 325 -4.14 -10.23 -2.37
C LEU A 325 -2.63 -10.06 -2.46
N LEU A 326 -1.98 -10.03 -1.30
CA LEU A 326 -0.54 -9.82 -1.17
C LEU A 326 0.17 -11.15 -0.89
N VAL A 327 1.40 -11.30 -1.39
CA VAL A 327 2.25 -12.48 -1.19
C VAL A 327 3.54 -12.07 -0.48
N GLU A 328 3.99 -12.89 0.47
CA GLU A 328 5.18 -12.63 1.28
C GLU A 328 6.49 -13.11 0.63
N SER A 329 6.65 -12.93 -0.70
CA SER A 329 7.84 -13.36 -1.47
C SER A 329 9.15 -12.90 -0.82
N ASP A 330 9.21 -11.61 -0.48
CA ASP A 330 10.41 -10.93 -0.01
C ASP A 330 10.86 -11.43 1.39
N TYR A 331 9.89 -11.67 2.30
CA TYR A 331 10.17 -12.32 3.59
C TYR A 331 10.67 -13.76 3.40
N ILE A 332 10.00 -14.53 2.54
CA ILE A 332 10.35 -15.94 2.27
C ILE A 332 11.76 -16.04 1.66
N GLN A 333 12.07 -15.18 0.68
CA GLN A 333 13.37 -15.07 0.04
C GLN A 333 14.49 -14.85 1.08
N ARG A 334 14.35 -13.81 1.93
CA ARG A 334 15.35 -13.48 2.94
C ARG A 334 15.50 -14.56 4.00
N SER A 335 14.39 -15.16 4.41
CA SER A 335 14.37 -16.03 5.59
C SER A 335 14.80 -17.46 5.27
N TYR A 336 14.52 -17.95 4.06
CA TYR A 336 14.67 -19.38 3.72
C TYR A 336 15.58 -19.67 2.53
N LEU A 337 15.83 -18.71 1.62
CA LEU A 337 16.60 -18.96 0.40
C LEU A 337 17.93 -18.20 0.31
N GLY A 338 18.12 -17.17 1.14
CA GLY A 338 19.33 -16.36 1.11
C GLY A 338 19.55 -15.72 -0.26
N THR A 339 20.54 -16.21 -1.03
CA THR A 339 20.89 -15.70 -2.35
C THR A 339 20.19 -16.42 -3.51
N GLU A 340 19.54 -17.56 -3.30
CA GLU A 340 18.82 -18.26 -4.36
C GLU A 340 17.49 -17.55 -4.66
N ALA A 341 17.22 -17.22 -5.93
CA ALA A 341 15.98 -16.53 -6.29
C ALA A 341 14.74 -17.42 -6.10
N LEU A 342 13.74 -16.88 -5.42
CA LEU A 342 12.40 -17.44 -5.27
C LEU A 342 11.63 -17.31 -6.59
N SER A 343 11.10 -18.41 -7.10
CA SER A 343 10.00 -18.37 -8.06
C SER A 343 8.71 -18.16 -7.27
N SER A 344 8.23 -16.92 -7.20
CA SER A 344 7.05 -16.57 -6.41
C SER A 344 5.76 -17.16 -7.01
N SER A 345 4.76 -17.37 -6.14
CA SER A 345 3.38 -17.65 -6.53
C SER A 345 2.60 -16.38 -6.96
N ALA A 346 3.25 -15.22 -6.91
CA ALA A 346 2.70 -13.96 -7.38
C ALA A 346 2.41 -14.00 -8.89
N THR A 347 1.38 -13.27 -9.31
CA THR A 347 0.99 -13.08 -10.71
C THR A 347 1.22 -11.64 -11.17
N ALA A 348 1.57 -10.77 -10.24
CA ALA A 348 1.86 -9.37 -10.46
C ALA A 348 2.85 -8.87 -9.41
N THR A 349 3.56 -7.81 -9.74
CA THR A 349 4.48 -7.11 -8.84
C THR A 349 3.90 -5.73 -8.52
N LEU A 350 3.94 -5.37 -7.24
CA LEU A 350 3.70 -4.03 -6.74
C LEU A 350 5.05 -3.39 -6.44
N THR A 351 5.53 -2.56 -7.36
CA THR A 351 6.79 -1.85 -7.24
C THR A 351 6.58 -0.52 -6.52
N ILE A 352 7.37 -0.27 -5.48
CA ILE A 352 7.34 0.95 -4.67
C ILE A 352 8.68 1.67 -4.85
N THR A 353 8.64 2.83 -5.51
CA THR A 353 9.84 3.59 -5.87
C THR A 353 9.78 4.99 -5.30
N SER A 354 10.89 5.46 -4.71
CA SER A 354 10.99 6.83 -4.19
C SER A 354 11.00 7.85 -5.35
N ASN A 355 10.17 8.88 -5.24
CA ASN A 355 10.17 10.02 -6.16
C ASN A 355 10.95 11.21 -5.59
N ALA A 356 10.85 11.41 -4.27
CA ALA A 356 11.46 12.46 -3.49
C ALA A 356 11.62 11.98 -2.04
N ASP A 357 12.20 12.81 -1.17
CA ASP A 357 12.33 12.49 0.26
C ASP A 357 10.95 12.18 0.85
N ASN A 358 10.79 10.94 1.31
CA ASN A 358 9.57 10.39 1.93
C ASN A 358 8.34 10.22 1.03
N ASP A 359 8.43 10.53 -0.26
CA ASP A 359 7.37 10.33 -1.25
C ASP A 359 7.70 9.17 -2.20
N TYR A 360 6.72 8.30 -2.43
CA TYR A 360 6.86 7.09 -3.22
C TYR A 360 5.71 6.95 -4.23
N THR A 361 6.00 6.31 -5.36
CA THR A 361 5.00 5.86 -6.33
C THR A 361 4.81 4.35 -6.20
N MET A 362 3.56 3.91 -6.28
CA MET A 362 3.20 2.50 -6.40
C MET A 362 2.80 2.17 -7.83
N ILE A 363 3.49 1.20 -8.41
CA ILE A 363 3.26 0.71 -9.77
C ILE A 363 2.90 -0.77 -9.69
N ALA A 364 1.72 -1.11 -10.19
CA ALA A 364 1.30 -2.50 -10.38
C ALA A 364 1.71 -2.98 -11.77
N GLU A 365 2.37 -4.13 -11.86
CA GLU A 365 2.81 -4.75 -13.11
C GLU A 365 2.40 -6.22 -13.15
N ALA A 366 1.64 -6.62 -14.18
CA ALA A 366 1.23 -8.01 -14.35
C ALA A 366 2.32 -8.81 -15.09
N HIS A 367 2.67 -9.99 -14.57
CA HIS A 367 3.76 -10.81 -15.13
C HIS A 367 3.48 -11.34 -16.55
N GLU A 368 2.21 -11.49 -16.93
CA GLU A 368 1.85 -12.11 -18.21
C GLU A 368 1.94 -11.18 -19.43
N ASN A 369 1.95 -9.86 -19.22
CA ASN A 369 1.78 -8.91 -20.33
C ASN A 369 2.56 -7.59 -20.21
N ASP A 370 3.48 -7.49 -19.24
CA ASP A 370 4.35 -6.34 -18.97
C ASP A 370 3.60 -5.00 -18.88
N ARG A 371 2.29 -5.03 -18.59
CA ARG A 371 1.51 -3.81 -18.41
C ARG A 371 1.74 -3.29 -17.00
N SER A 372 2.35 -2.12 -16.94
CA SER A 372 2.48 -1.34 -15.71
C SER A 372 1.36 -0.29 -15.60
N LEU A 373 0.93 -0.05 -14.38
CA LEU A 373 -0.06 0.94 -14.04
C LEU A 373 0.34 1.62 -12.72
N GLU A 374 0.45 2.94 -12.73
CA GLU A 374 0.56 3.71 -11.49
C GLU A 374 -0.78 3.63 -10.75
N ILE A 375 -0.77 3.03 -9.56
CA ILE A 375 -1.99 2.80 -8.77
C ILE A 375 -2.14 3.78 -7.61
N GLY A 376 -1.10 4.53 -7.27
CA GLY A 376 -1.16 5.53 -6.23
C GLY A 376 0.21 6.03 -5.80
N THR A 377 0.20 6.99 -4.87
CA THR A 377 1.41 7.51 -4.23
C THR A 377 1.35 7.26 -2.74
N VAL A 378 2.50 7.17 -2.09
CA VAL A 378 2.64 7.03 -0.63
C VAL A 378 3.51 8.15 -0.12
N THR A 379 3.06 8.82 0.94
CA THR A 379 3.84 9.82 1.66
C THR A 379 4.06 9.31 3.08
N LEU A 380 5.32 9.30 3.51
CA LEU A 380 5.72 8.96 4.86
C LEU A 380 5.99 10.24 5.66
N HIS A 381 5.47 10.32 6.88
CA HIS A 381 5.79 11.42 7.80
C HIS A 381 6.64 10.88 8.93
N PHE A 382 7.76 11.54 9.25
CA PHE A 382 8.70 11.18 10.29
C PHE A 382 8.65 12.19 11.44
#